data_AF-A0A7C4SKW3-F1
#
_entry.id   AF-A0A7C4SKW3-F1
#
_cell.length_a   1.000
_cell.length_b   1.000
_cell.length_c   1.000
_cell.angle_alpha   90.00
_cell.angle_beta   90.00
_cell.angle_gamma   90.00
#
_symmetry.space_group_name_H-M   'P 1'
#
loop_
_entity.id
_entity.type
_entity.pdbx_description
1 polymer ?
#
loop_
_entity_poly.entity_id
_entity_poly.type
_entity_poly.pdbx_seq_one_letter_code
_entity_poly.pdbx_strand_id
1 'polypeptide(L)'
;MPLWGVGCKTVRCFHEDDWNVVVGIWRDKCIGVFRGMRRGPHGYGFTAFCENSIISSSIDTRYIYRELLKKVIEMFQTRKMPINPEETIEIIAFLEASLKSTLENSREVYLHEIN
;
A
#
# COMPACT_ATOMS: atom_id res chain seq x y z
N MET A 1 4.74 3.44 5.60
CA MET A 1 5.30 3.99 4.36
C MET A 1 5.23 2.90 3.29
N PRO A 2 4.64 3.15 2.11
CA PRO A 2 4.74 2.25 0.97
C PRO A 2 6.21 1.96 0.67
N LEU A 3 6.55 0.77 0.18
CA LEU A 3 7.96 0.39 -0.03
C LEU A 3 8.71 1.39 -0.95
N TRP A 4 7.96 2.03 -1.86
CA TRP A 4 8.45 3.01 -2.82
C TRP A 4 8.04 4.47 -2.51
N GLY A 5 7.32 4.71 -1.40
CA GLY A 5 6.76 6.02 -1.10
C GLY A 5 5.74 6.51 -2.14
N VAL A 6 5.71 7.83 -2.33
CA VAL A 6 4.89 8.53 -3.32
C VAL A 6 5.39 8.28 -4.77
N GLY A 7 4.59 8.63 -5.77
CA GLY A 7 4.93 8.50 -7.19
C GLY A 7 4.31 7.30 -7.89
N CYS A 8 3.23 6.71 -7.36
CA CYS A 8 2.48 5.72 -8.12
C CYS A 8 1.86 6.37 -9.37
N LYS A 9 1.96 5.70 -10.52
CA LYS A 9 1.50 6.21 -11.83
C LYS A 9 0.18 5.56 -12.23
N THR A 10 0.13 4.22 -12.20
CA THR A 10 -1.05 3.44 -12.58
C THR A 10 -1.35 2.38 -11.55
N VAL A 11 -2.63 2.03 -11.47
CA VAL A 11 -3.16 0.98 -10.60
C VAL A 11 -4.14 0.13 -11.39
N ARG A 12 -4.05 -1.18 -11.23
CA ARG A 12 -5.04 -2.15 -11.70
C ARG A 12 -5.42 -3.08 -10.55
N CYS A 13 -6.71 -3.26 -10.32
CA CYS A 13 -7.23 -4.17 -9.31
C CYS A 13 -8.02 -5.31 -9.96
N PHE A 14 -7.63 -6.53 -9.66
CA PHE A 14 -8.42 -7.73 -9.90
C PHE A 14 -9.17 -8.08 -8.61
N HIS A 15 -10.47 -8.25 -8.72
CA HIS A 15 -11.35 -8.51 -7.58
C HIS A 15 -12.10 -9.81 -7.78
N GLU A 16 -12.13 -10.61 -6.71
CA GLU A 16 -13.05 -11.72 -6.51
C GLU A 16 -13.60 -11.65 -5.08
N ASP A 17 -14.64 -12.42 -4.78
CA ASP A 17 -15.30 -12.41 -3.48
C ASP A 17 -14.33 -12.67 -2.31
N ASP A 18 -13.39 -13.59 -2.49
CA ASP A 18 -12.46 -14.02 -1.44
C ASP A 18 -11.16 -13.19 -1.39
N TRP A 19 -10.83 -12.43 -2.44
CA TRP A 19 -9.52 -11.78 -2.56
C TRP A 19 -9.47 -10.59 -3.52
N ASN A 20 -8.44 -9.76 -3.35
CA ASN A 20 -8.03 -8.77 -4.35
C ASN A 20 -6.55 -8.91 -4.65
N VAL A 21 -6.21 -8.66 -5.91
CA VAL A 21 -4.83 -8.45 -6.34
C VAL A 21 -4.75 -7.07 -6.97
N VAL A 22 -4.00 -6.18 -6.34
CA VAL A 22 -3.77 -4.82 -6.83
C VAL A 22 -2.34 -4.74 -7.36
N VAL A 23 -2.18 -4.30 -8.58
CA VAL A 23 -0.89 -4.06 -9.23
C VAL A 23 -0.72 -2.57 -9.41
N GLY A 24 0.35 -2.01 -8.85
CA GLY A 24 0.72 -0.60 -9.03
C GLY A 24 2.05 -0.48 -9.77
N ILE A 25 2.17 0.55 -10.61
CA ILE A 25 3.41 0.89 -11.32
C ILE A 25 3.83 2.30 -10.92
N TRP A 26 5.05 2.47 -10.42
CA TRP A 26 5.63 3.75 -10.03
C TRP A 26 6.44 4.37 -11.18
N ARG A 27 6.77 5.66 -11.07
CA ARG A 27 7.47 6.45 -12.13
C ARG A 27 8.78 5.81 -12.60
N ASP A 28 9.49 5.09 -11.75
CA ASP A 28 10.77 4.42 -12.06
C ASP A 28 10.60 2.99 -12.59
N LYS A 29 9.41 2.64 -13.08
CA LYS A 29 9.03 1.28 -13.53
C LYS A 29 9.08 0.22 -12.42
N CYS A 30 9.28 0.63 -11.16
CA CYS A 30 9.07 -0.24 -10.00
C CYS A 30 7.61 -0.71 -9.99
N ILE A 31 7.42 -2.02 -9.82
CA ILE A 31 6.10 -2.65 -9.75
C ILE A 31 5.84 -3.17 -8.34
N GLY A 32 4.64 -2.92 -7.83
CA GLY A 32 4.16 -3.43 -6.55
C GLY A 32 2.93 -4.29 -6.75
N VAL A 33 2.86 -5.41 -6.04
CA VAL A 33 1.68 -6.28 -6.02
C VAL A 33 1.19 -6.40 -4.58
N PHE A 34 -0.05 -5.99 -4.35
CA PHE A 34 -0.72 -6.10 -3.06
C PHE A 34 -1.78 -7.17 -3.16
N ARG A 35 -1.72 -8.14 -2.24
CA ARG A 35 -2.71 -9.22 -2.15
C ARG A 35 -3.55 -9.05 -0.90
N GLY A 36 -4.82 -8.72 -1.09
CA GLY A 36 -5.83 -8.73 -0.03
C GLY A 36 -6.53 -10.08 0.00
N MET A 37 -6.66 -10.68 1.19
CA MET A 37 -7.40 -11.94 1.38
C MET A 37 -8.48 -11.75 2.43
N ARG A 38 -9.73 -12.10 2.10
CA ARG A 38 -10.88 -12.11 3.02
C ARG A 38 -11.12 -13.46 3.65
N ARG A 39 -10.63 -14.52 3.00
CA ARG A 39 -10.76 -15.91 3.45
C ARG A 39 -9.41 -16.61 3.44
N GLY A 40 -9.23 -17.54 4.38
CA GLY A 40 -8.01 -18.34 4.52
C GLY A 40 -7.02 -17.74 5.53
N PRO A 41 -5.76 -18.20 5.53
CA PRO A 41 -4.75 -17.71 6.47
C PRO A 41 -4.42 -16.24 6.19
N HIS A 42 -4.46 -15.42 7.23
CA HIS A 42 -4.08 -14.01 7.17
C HIS A 42 -2.63 -13.83 7.61
N GLY A 43 -1.92 -12.93 6.93
CA GLY A 43 -0.56 -12.56 7.26
C GLY A 43 -0.22 -11.20 6.66
N TYR A 44 0.74 -10.53 7.27
CA TYR A 44 1.26 -9.25 6.80
C TYR A 44 2.74 -9.39 6.52
N GLY A 45 3.20 -8.70 5.50
CA GLY A 45 4.59 -8.78 5.06
C GLY A 45 4.76 -8.33 3.64
N PHE A 46 5.98 -8.47 3.16
CA PHE A 46 6.33 -8.19 1.78
C PHE A 46 7.49 -9.07 1.34
N THR A 47 7.64 -9.18 0.03
CA THR A 47 8.89 -9.63 -0.58
C THR A 47 9.31 -8.58 -1.58
N ALA A 48 10.49 -8.01 -1.38
CA ALA A 48 11.10 -7.01 -2.24
C ALA A 48 12.18 -7.69 -3.08
N PHE A 49 12.09 -7.53 -4.39
CA PHE A 49 13.10 -7.98 -5.34
C PHE A 49 13.96 -6.76 -5.69
N CYS A 50 15.14 -6.70 -5.10
CA CYS A 50 16.10 -5.62 -5.29
C CYS A 50 17.22 -6.06 -6.24
N GLU A 51 18.03 -5.12 -6.70
CA GLU A 51 19.14 -5.39 -7.63
C GLU A 51 20.11 -6.46 -7.12
N ASN A 52 20.46 -6.39 -5.83
CA ASN A 52 21.49 -7.25 -5.23
C ASN A 52 20.95 -8.36 -4.33
N SER A 53 19.65 -8.34 -3.99
CA SER A 53 19.07 -9.28 -3.03
C SER A 53 17.55 -9.36 -3.12
N ILE A 54 17.00 -10.46 -2.61
CA ILE A 54 15.57 -10.61 -2.36
C ILE A 54 15.36 -10.54 -0.86
N ILE A 55 14.53 -9.61 -0.41
CA ILE A 55 14.25 -9.36 1.00
C ILE A 55 12.80 -9.73 1.27
N SER A 56 12.58 -10.75 2.10
CA SER A 56 11.25 -11.13 2.58
C SER A 56 11.12 -10.82 4.06
N SER A 57 10.03 -10.15 4.44
CA SER A 57 9.74 -9.85 5.83
C SER A 57 8.29 -10.17 6.14
N SER A 58 8.08 -10.94 7.21
CA SER A 58 6.77 -11.15 7.83
C SER A 58 6.62 -10.19 9.00
N ILE A 59 5.45 -9.57 9.12
CA ILE A 59 5.12 -8.64 10.20
C ILE A 59 4.30 -9.39 11.24
N ASP A 60 4.82 -9.47 12.47
CA ASP A 60 4.08 -10.00 13.61
C ASP A 60 3.08 -8.95 14.11
N THR A 61 1.80 -9.28 14.04
CA THR A 61 0.69 -8.42 14.45
C THR A 61 0.57 -8.28 15.97
N ARG A 62 1.25 -9.12 16.76
CA ARG A 62 1.19 -9.09 18.23
C ARG A 62 1.59 -7.74 18.81
N TYR A 63 2.55 -7.06 18.18
CA TYR A 63 3.10 -5.81 18.68
C TYR A 63 2.73 -4.59 17.82
N ILE A 64 2.10 -4.79 16.67
CA ILE A 64 1.88 -3.71 15.69
C ILE A 64 1.09 -2.54 16.28
N TYR A 65 0.05 -2.83 17.07
CA TYR A 65 -0.78 -1.81 17.69
C TYR A 65 -0.02 -1.03 18.77
N ARG A 66 0.80 -1.72 19.56
CA ARG A 66 1.66 -1.08 20.58
C ARG A 66 2.68 -0.14 19.92
N GLU A 67 3.35 -0.59 18.87
CA GLU A 67 4.35 0.23 18.18
C GLU A 67 3.69 1.42 17.44
N LEU A 68 2.48 1.24 16.91
CA LEU A 68 1.66 2.35 16.38
C LEU A 68 1.36 3.39 17.46
N LEU A 69 0.85 2.97 18.62
CA LEU A 69 0.51 3.90 19.70
C LEU A 69 1.72 4.69 20.21
N LYS A 70 2.92 4.11 20.23
CA LYS A 70 4.15 4.86 20.56
C LYS A 70 4.36 6.03 19.59
N LYS A 71 4.17 5.81 18.29
CA LYS A 71 4.28 6.88 17.27
C LYS A 71 3.21 7.94 17.41
N VAL A 72 1.99 7.54 17.76
CA VAL A 72 0.89 8.49 18.05
C VAL A 72 1.22 9.36 19.26
N ILE A 73 1.70 8.78 20.36
CA ILE A 73 2.10 9.53 21.56
C ILE A 73 3.28 10.47 21.25
N GLU A 74 4.30 9.99 20.55
CA GLU A 74 5.45 10.79 20.13
C GLU A 74 5.03 12.00 19.28
N MET A 75 4.08 11.80 18.36
CA MET A 75 3.50 12.89 17.56
C MET A 75 2.83 13.93 18.45
N PHE A 76 1.99 13.54 19.42
CA PHE A 76 1.32 14.49 20.31
C PHE A 76 2.32 15.26 21.19
N GLN A 77 3.35 14.59 21.69
CA GLN A 77 4.37 15.21 22.54
C GLN A 77 5.26 16.20 21.77
N THR A 78 5.69 15.82 20.57
CA THR A 78 6.67 16.59 19.77
C THR A 78 6.03 17.53 18.77
N ARG A 79 4.73 17.35 18.47
CA ARG A 79 4.00 17.99 17.38
C ARG A 79 4.61 17.75 15.99
N LYS A 80 5.44 16.71 15.85
CA LYS A 80 6.02 16.30 14.57
C LYS A 80 5.21 15.14 14.01
N MET A 81 4.75 15.28 12.77
CA MET A 81 4.04 14.22 12.08
C MET A 81 4.98 13.03 11.84
N PRO A 82 4.58 11.79 12.17
CA PRO A 82 5.43 10.61 11.99
C PRO A 82 5.54 10.16 10.53
N ILE A 83 4.70 10.71 9.65
CA ILE A 83 4.65 10.46 8.22
C ILE A 83 4.45 11.77 7.47
N ASN A 84 4.89 11.86 6.22
CA ASN A 84 4.60 13.02 5.39
C ASN A 84 3.09 13.02 5.01
N PRO A 85 2.34 14.12 5.18
CA PRO A 85 0.95 14.21 4.74
C PRO A 85 0.73 13.85 3.26
N GLU A 86 1.69 14.17 2.38
CA GLU A 86 1.62 13.82 0.96
C GLU A 86 1.58 12.30 0.75
N GLU A 87 2.28 11.50 1.57
CA GLU A 87 2.17 10.05 1.51
C GLU A 87 0.77 9.57 1.89
N THR A 88 0.12 10.23 2.86
CA THR A 88 -1.24 9.88 3.26
C THR A 88 -2.23 10.16 2.13
N ILE A 89 -2.10 11.31 1.49
CA ILE A 89 -2.95 11.70 0.34
C ILE A 89 -2.77 10.70 -0.80
N GLU A 90 -1.53 10.34 -1.14
CA GLU A 90 -1.30 9.39 -2.23
C GLU A 90 -1.79 7.98 -1.89
N ILE A 91 -1.69 7.54 -0.63
CA ILE A 91 -2.29 6.27 -0.19
C ILE A 91 -3.81 6.27 -0.44
N ILE A 92 -4.49 7.37 -0.12
CA ILE A 92 -5.94 7.51 -0.36
C ILE A 92 -6.23 7.46 -1.86
N ALA A 93 -5.49 8.24 -2.67
CA ALA A 93 -5.65 8.24 -4.13
C ALA A 93 -5.39 6.85 -4.75
N PHE A 94 -4.41 6.10 -4.23
CA PHE A 94 -4.14 4.72 -4.64
C PHE A 94 -5.30 3.79 -4.33
N LEU A 95 -5.91 3.91 -3.13
CA LEU A 95 -7.07 3.12 -2.74
C LEU A 95 -8.29 3.44 -3.62
N GLU A 96 -8.53 4.71 -3.91
CA GLU A 96 -9.60 5.15 -4.80
C GLU A 96 -9.39 4.68 -6.25
N ALA A 97 -8.17 4.77 -6.77
CA ALA A 97 -7.81 4.21 -8.08
C ALA A 97 -8.04 2.69 -8.13
N SER A 98 -7.69 1.97 -7.06
CA SER A 98 -7.93 0.53 -6.93
C SER A 98 -9.42 0.19 -6.96
N LEU A 99 -10.24 0.98 -6.25
CA LEU A 99 -11.69 0.82 -6.23
C LEU A 99 -12.29 1.12 -7.61
N LYS A 100 -11.91 2.23 -8.24
CA LYS A 100 -12.36 2.58 -9.60
C LYS A 100 -12.00 1.50 -10.60
N SER A 101 -10.78 0.97 -10.54
CA SER A 101 -10.34 -0.15 -11.38
C SER A 101 -11.24 -1.38 -11.21
N THR A 102 -11.64 -1.69 -9.98
CA THR A 102 -12.57 -2.80 -9.69
C THR A 102 -13.94 -2.57 -10.35
N LEU A 103 -14.49 -1.36 -10.21
CA LEU A 103 -15.80 -1.00 -10.77
C LEU A 103 -15.81 -0.98 -12.31
N GLU A 104 -14.65 -0.76 -12.92
CA GLU A 104 -14.48 -0.66 -14.38
C GLU A 104 -13.86 -1.94 -14.97
N ASN A 105 -14.26 -3.12 -14.45
CA ASN A 105 -13.83 -4.44 -14.94
C ASN A 105 -12.30 -4.60 -15.01
N SER A 106 -11.61 -4.22 -13.95
CA SER A 106 -10.15 -4.30 -13.84
C SER A 106 -9.40 -3.48 -14.90
N ARG A 107 -10.00 -2.37 -15.38
CA ARG A 107 -9.29 -1.38 -16.20
C ARG A 107 -8.12 -0.81 -15.41
N GLU A 108 -6.99 -0.58 -16.07
CA GLU A 108 -5.91 0.22 -15.49
C GLU A 108 -6.33 1.70 -15.36
N VAL A 109 -6.17 2.24 -14.16
CA VAL A 109 -6.50 3.62 -13.79
C VAL A 109 -5.22 4.37 -13.49
N TYR A 110 -5.07 5.56 -14.07
CA TYR A 110 -3.97 6.45 -13.74
C TYR A 110 -4.28 7.23 -12.45
N LEU A 111 -3.29 7.41 -11.58
CA LEU A 111 -3.51 8.15 -10.32
C LEU A 111 -3.94 9.61 -10.55
N HIS A 112 -3.53 10.21 -11.67
CA HIS A 112 -3.95 11.58 -12.03
C HIS A 112 -5.43 11.67 -12.46
N GLU A 113 -6.15 10.54 -12.58
CA GLU A 113 -7.60 10.55 -12.82
C GLU A 113 -8.42 10.71 -11.54
N ILE A 114 -7.77 10.54 -10.37
CA ILE A 114 -8.42 10.57 -9.06
C ILE A 114 -8.36 11.98 -8.42
N ASN A 115 -7.46 12.84 -8.91
CA ASN A 115 -7.27 14.22 -8.47
C ASN A 115 -7.72 15.22 -9.54
#